data_AF-G5J277-F1
#
_entry.id   AF-G5J277-F1
#
_cell.length_a   1.000
_cell.length_b   1.000
_cell.length_c   1.000
_cell.angle_alpha   90.00
_cell.angle_beta   90.00
_cell.angle_gamma   90.00
#
_symmetry.space_group_name_H-M   'P 1'
#
loop_
_entity.id
_entity.type
_entity.pdbx_description
1 polymer ?
#
loop_
_entity_poly.entity_id
_entity_poly.type
_entity_poly.pdbx_seq_one_letter_code
_entity_poly.pdbx_strand_id
1 'polypeptide(L)'
;MKIREKFRQYPTDMQQWMIQQEKTKLTRVETALKNGKKLYAKMEDEEKGQWLLRTTIILEQYLSLLPERNCSLDQVSDDYIFQVWEILENDPSLRELIAQVETRYEGLLKV
;
A
#
# COMPACT_ATOMS: atom_id res chain seq x y z
N MET A 1 5.89 22.49 0.87
CA MET A 1 6.35 22.50 -0.55
C MET A 1 5.56 21.41 -1.25
N LYS A 2 4.80 21.71 -2.30
CA LYS A 2 3.84 20.74 -2.86
C LYS A 2 4.62 19.56 -3.47
N ILE A 3 4.26 18.32 -3.16
CA ILE A 3 4.96 17.12 -3.64
C ILE A 3 5.21 17.14 -5.15
N ARG A 4 4.25 17.68 -5.92
CA ARG A 4 4.33 17.88 -7.36
C ARG A 4 5.47 18.80 -7.81
N GLU A 5 5.81 19.82 -7.02
CA GLU A 5 6.91 20.75 -7.33
C GLU A 5 8.27 20.09 -7.13
N LYS A 6 8.43 19.29 -6.07
CA LYS A 6 9.63 18.46 -5.86
C LYS A 6 9.76 17.44 -7.00
N PHE A 7 8.65 16.81 -7.37
CA PHE A 7 8.64 15.75 -8.38
C PHE A 7 9.03 16.22 -9.78
N ARG A 8 8.65 17.45 -10.15
CA ARG A 8 9.04 18.07 -11.43
C ARG A 8 10.55 18.31 -11.59
N GLN A 9 11.33 18.17 -10.53
CA GLN A 9 12.80 18.32 -10.59
C GLN A 9 13.49 17.07 -11.18
N TYR A 10 12.80 15.93 -11.22
CA TYR A 10 13.32 14.69 -11.79
C TYR A 10 13.10 14.61 -13.30
N PRO A 11 13.94 13.88 -14.06
CA PRO A 11 13.67 13.57 -15.47
C PRO A 11 12.35 12.81 -15.66
N THR A 12 11.68 12.99 -16.80
CA THR A 12 10.38 12.37 -17.10
C THR A 12 10.39 10.85 -16.93
N ASP A 13 11.45 10.17 -17.36
CA ASP A 13 11.57 8.72 -17.22
C ASP A 13 11.64 8.29 -15.75
N MET A 14 12.36 9.06 -14.93
CA MET A 14 12.44 8.83 -13.48
C MET A 14 11.10 9.10 -12.81
N GLN A 15 10.39 10.15 -13.21
CA GLN A 15 9.04 10.45 -12.73
C GLN A 15 8.09 9.28 -13.02
N GLN A 16 8.05 8.80 -14.26
CA GLN A 16 7.20 7.67 -14.64
C GLN A 16 7.60 6.38 -13.91
N TRP A 17 8.90 6.13 -13.75
CA TRP A 17 9.38 5.00 -12.97
C TRP A 17 8.92 5.05 -11.51
N MET A 18 9.03 6.20 -10.84
CA MET A 18 8.60 6.37 -9.44
C MET A 18 7.09 6.15 -9.28
N ILE A 19 6.28 6.69 -10.20
CA ILE A 19 4.83 6.47 -10.22
C ILE A 19 4.53 4.98 -10.36
N GLN A 20 5.21 4.29 -11.28
CA GLN A 20 4.97 2.87 -11.52
C GLN A 20 5.42 1.99 -10.35
N GLN A 21 6.49 2.36 -9.65
CA GLN A 21 6.90 1.70 -8.40
C GLN A 21 5.80 1.81 -7.34
N GLU A 22 5.22 3.00 -7.15
CA GLU A 22 4.15 3.19 -6.17
C GLU A 22 2.88 2.40 -6.56
N LYS A 23 2.45 2.44 -7.83
CA LYS A 23 1.33 1.62 -8.33
C LYS A 23 1.56 0.14 -8.05
N THR A 24 2.77 -0.34 -8.31
CA THR A 24 3.16 -1.74 -8.06
C THR A 24 3.09 -2.07 -6.57
N LYS A 25 3.61 -1.21 -5.69
CA LYS A 25 3.55 -1.38 -4.24
C LYS A 25 2.11 -1.45 -3.75
N LEU A 26 1.28 -0.49 -4.14
CA LEU A 26 -0.14 -0.45 -3.76
C LEU A 26 -0.90 -1.70 -4.22
N THR A 27 -0.67 -2.14 -5.45
CA THR A 27 -1.27 -3.37 -6.00
C THR A 27 -0.83 -4.62 -5.23
N ARG A 28 0.45 -4.70 -4.84
CA ARG A 28 0.98 -5.81 -4.02
C ARG A 28 0.34 -5.83 -2.64
N VAL A 29 0.13 -4.67 -2.00
CA VAL A 29 -0.55 -4.57 -0.71
C VAL A 29 -2.00 -5.04 -0.81
N GLU A 30 -2.76 -4.61 -1.81
CA GLU A 30 -4.14 -5.06 -2.05
C GLU A 30 -4.22 -6.57 -2.31
N THR A 31 -3.29 -7.09 -3.11
CA THR A 31 -3.18 -8.53 -3.38
C THR A 31 -2.86 -9.32 -2.12
N ALA A 32 -1.89 -8.87 -1.33
CA ALA A 32 -1.51 -9.50 -0.07
C ALA A 32 -2.68 -9.51 0.92
N LEU A 33 -3.45 -8.42 1.02
CA LEU A 33 -4.65 -8.38 1.84
C LEU A 33 -5.69 -9.41 1.39
N LYS A 34 -5.99 -9.45 0.09
CA LYS A 34 -6.96 -10.41 -0.47
C LYS A 34 -6.55 -11.86 -0.20
N ASN A 35 -5.26 -12.16 -0.35
CA ASN A 35 -4.71 -13.49 -0.08
C ASN A 35 -4.71 -13.80 1.42
N GLY A 36 -4.30 -12.84 2.25
CA GLY A 36 -4.29 -12.99 3.70
C GLY A 36 -5.66 -13.29 4.27
N LYS A 37 -6.71 -12.58 3.83
CA LYS A 37 -8.09 -12.89 4.23
C LYS A 37 -8.52 -14.31 3.85
N LYS A 38 -8.18 -14.75 2.62
CA LYS A 38 -8.50 -16.11 2.14
C LYS A 38 -7.75 -17.19 2.92
N LEU A 39 -6.49 -16.94 3.24
CA LEU A 39 -5.65 -17.85 4.01
C LEU A 39 -6.14 -17.95 5.46
N TYR A 40 -6.50 -16.81 6.07
CA TYR A 40 -7.04 -16.76 7.43
C TYR A 40 -8.32 -17.59 7.58
N ALA A 41 -9.23 -17.52 6.59
CA ALA A 41 -10.46 -18.30 6.59
C ALA A 41 -10.25 -19.83 6.55
N LYS A 42 -9.03 -20.30 6.22
CA LYS A 42 -8.67 -21.71 6.14
C LYS A 42 -7.64 -22.13 7.20
N MET A 43 -7.27 -21.22 8.11
CA MET A 43 -6.19 -21.46 9.06
C MET A 43 -6.72 -22.15 10.32
N GLU A 44 -6.14 -23.29 10.66
CA GLU A 44 -6.45 -24.04 11.89
C GLU A 44 -5.47 -23.72 13.03
N ASP A 45 -4.27 -23.21 12.70
CA ASP A 45 -3.25 -22.78 13.64
C ASP A 45 -3.60 -21.40 14.23
N GLU A 46 -3.93 -21.37 15.52
CA GLU A 46 -4.42 -20.16 16.21
C GLU A 46 -3.36 -19.05 16.29
N GLU A 47 -2.09 -19.39 16.51
CA GLU A 47 -1.00 -18.41 16.63
C GLU A 47 -0.73 -17.74 15.27
N LYS A 48 -0.61 -18.56 14.21
CA LYS A 48 -0.47 -18.05 12.84
C LYS A 48 -1.73 -17.30 12.40
N GLY A 49 -2.90 -17.76 12.84
CA GLY A 49 -4.19 -17.11 12.63
C GLY A 49 -4.20 -15.69 13.20
N GLN A 50 -3.78 -15.51 14.45
CA GLN A 50 -3.73 -14.18 15.07
C GLN A 50 -2.73 -13.24 14.38
N TRP A 51 -1.54 -13.75 14.03
CA TRP A 51 -0.56 -12.97 13.27
C TRP A 51 -1.12 -12.50 11.93
N LEU A 52 -1.82 -13.39 11.22
CA LEU A 52 -2.41 -13.09 9.91
C LEU A 52 -3.55 -12.09 10.03
N LEU A 53 -4.44 -12.25 11.03
CA LEU A 53 -5.53 -11.32 11.29
C LEU A 53 -5.03 -9.90 11.58
N ARG A 54 -4.04 -9.76 12.46
CA ARG A 54 -3.42 -8.45 12.75
C ARG A 54 -2.81 -7.85 11.50
N THR A 55 -2.17 -8.68 10.68
CA THR A 55 -1.59 -8.24 9.41
C THR A 55 -2.68 -7.72 8.45
N THR A 56 -3.78 -8.46 8.25
CA THR A 56 -4.86 -8.03 7.36
C THR A 56 -5.52 -6.74 7.83
N ILE A 57 -5.69 -6.55 9.14
CA ILE A 57 -6.23 -5.30 9.70
C ILE A 57 -5.33 -4.10 9.38
N ILE A 58 -4.02 -4.26 9.54
CA ILE A 58 -3.04 -3.21 9.22
C ILE A 58 -3.09 -2.85 7.73
N LEU A 59 -3.14 -3.86 6.85
CA LEU A 59 -3.23 -3.62 5.40
C LEU A 59 -4.56 -2.95 5.02
N GLU A 60 -5.68 -3.32 5.64
CA GLU A 60 -6.97 -2.66 5.43
C GLU A 60 -6.95 -1.20 5.88
N GLN A 61 -6.43 -0.95 7.08
CA GLN A 61 -6.32 0.40 7.62
C GLN A 61 -5.47 1.28 6.71
N TYR A 62 -4.37 0.74 6.16
CA TYR A 62 -3.56 1.49 5.21
C TYR A 62 -4.34 1.81 3.92
N LEU A 63 -5.05 0.82 3.35
CA LEU A 63 -5.80 1.02 2.11
C LEU A 63 -7.02 1.93 2.28
N SER A 64 -7.63 1.99 3.47
CA SER A 64 -8.77 2.87 3.75
C SER A 64 -8.40 4.35 3.93
N LEU A 65 -7.11 4.63 4.16
CA LEU A 65 -6.58 5.99 4.27
C LEU A 65 -6.17 6.58 2.90
N LEU A 66 -6.18 5.76 1.85
CA LEU A 66 -5.90 6.22 0.49
C LEU A 66 -7.12 6.97 -0.09
N PRO A 67 -6.92 7.82 -1.11
CA PRO A 67 -8.03 8.47 -1.80
C PRO A 67 -9.05 7.45 -2.32
N GLU A 68 -10.32 7.84 -2.38
CA GLU A 68 -11.35 6.99 -2.97
C GLU A 68 -11.06 6.73 -4.45
N ARG A 69 -11.36 5.52 -4.91
CA ARG A 69 -11.23 5.10 -6.30
C ARG A 69 -12.37 4.18 -6.68
N ASN A 70 -12.74 4.20 -7.95
CA ASN A 70 -13.74 3.31 -8.56
C ASN A 70 -13.11 2.27 -9.50
N CYS A 71 -11.77 2.17 -9.53
CA CYS A 71 -11.01 1.22 -10.33
C CYS A 71 -9.99 0.45 -9.46
N SER A 72 -9.33 -0.54 -10.06
CA SER A 72 -8.24 -1.28 -9.43
C SER A 72 -6.95 -0.44 -9.34
N LEU A 73 -6.06 -0.77 -8.38
CA LEU A 73 -4.84 0.00 -8.12
C LEU A 73 -3.83 0.01 -9.28
N ASP A 74 -3.86 -0.98 -10.16
CA ASP A 74 -3.05 -1.03 -11.37
C ASP A 74 -3.56 -0.08 -12.48
N GLN A 75 -4.81 0.39 -12.36
CA GLN A 75 -5.49 1.25 -13.34
C GLN A 75 -5.64 2.69 -12.89
N VAL A 76 -5.14 3.04 -11.69
CA VAL A 76 -5.24 4.41 -11.18
C VAL A 76 -4.41 5.37 -12.02
N SER A 77 -4.89 6.61 -12.11
CA SER A 77 -4.17 7.68 -12.78
C SER A 77 -2.89 8.05 -12.03
N ASP A 78 -1.97 8.74 -12.72
CA ASP A 78 -0.78 9.30 -12.07
C ASP A 78 -1.17 10.36 -11.02
N ASP A 79 -2.27 11.08 -11.25
CA ASP A 79 -2.81 12.05 -10.30
C ASP A 79 -3.20 11.41 -8.96
N TYR A 80 -3.78 10.21 -8.99
CA TYR A 80 -4.09 9.44 -7.79
C TYR A 80 -2.81 9.17 -6.96
N ILE A 81 -1.70 8.84 -7.61
CA ILE A 81 -0.42 8.59 -6.93
C ILE A 81 0.09 9.86 -6.25
N PHE A 82 -0.07 11.03 -6.87
CA PHE A 82 0.26 12.29 -6.22
C PHE A 82 -0.60 12.55 -4.99
N GLN A 83 -1.91 12.28 -5.05
CA GLN A 83 -2.81 12.42 -3.90
C GLN A 83 -2.41 11.46 -2.76
N VAL A 84 -2.05 10.22 -3.09
CA VAL A 84 -1.51 9.26 -2.11
C VAL A 84 -0.27 9.84 -1.44
N TRP A 85 0.74 10.26 -2.20
CA TRP A 85 1.96 10.82 -1.61
C TRP A 85 1.68 12.08 -0.77
N GLU A 86 0.75 12.94 -1.19
CA GLU A 86 0.36 14.13 -0.43
C GLU A 86 -0.26 13.76 0.92
N ILE A 87 -1.11 12.71 0.98
CA ILE A 87 -1.63 12.19 2.24
C ILE A 87 -0.49 11.68 3.13
N LEU A 88 0.45 10.91 2.56
CA LEU A 88 1.57 10.32 3.30
C LEU A 88 2.59 11.35 3.81
N GLU A 89 2.79 12.46 3.10
CA GLU A 89 3.70 13.53 3.55
C GLU A 89 3.10 14.30 4.74
N ASN A 90 1.78 14.47 4.76
CA ASN A 90 1.05 15.29 5.73
C ASN A 90 0.59 14.55 6.98
N ASP A 91 0.61 13.21 7.00
CA ASP A 91 0.20 12.40 8.15
C ASP A 91 1.39 11.57 8.70
N PRO A 92 1.98 11.98 9.84
CA PRO A 92 3.08 11.24 10.47
C PRO A 92 2.68 9.84 10.95
N SER A 93 1.43 9.65 11.37
CA SER A 93 0.86 8.37 11.83
C SER A 93 0.85 7.33 10.72
N LEU A 94 0.67 7.79 9.47
CA LEU A 94 0.73 6.96 8.27
C LEU A 94 2.15 6.42 7.99
N ARG A 95 3.20 7.11 8.42
CA ARG A 95 4.59 6.62 8.20
C ARG A 95 4.89 5.37 9.00
N GLU A 96 4.45 5.33 10.25
CA GLU A 96 4.59 4.14 11.09
C GLU A 96 3.74 2.98 10.55
N LEU A 97 2.53 3.29 10.06
CA LEU A 97 1.67 2.31 9.41
C LEU A 97 2.32 1.74 8.14
N ILE A 98 2.97 2.56 7.31
CA ILE A 98 3.69 2.09 6.11
C ILE A 98 4.81 1.14 6.46
N ALA A 99 5.65 1.46 7.45
CA ALA A 99 6.74 0.59 7.85
C ALA A 99 6.23 -0.79 8.31
N GLN A 100 5.10 -0.80 9.03
CA GLN A 100 4.43 -2.03 9.42
C GLN A 100 3.88 -2.79 8.21
N VAL A 101 3.20 -2.10 7.28
CA VAL A 101 2.69 -2.68 6.04
C VAL A 101 3.83 -3.33 5.25
N GLU A 102 4.93 -2.61 5.03
CA GLU A 102 6.10 -3.06 4.27
C GLU A 102 6.70 -4.35 4.82
N THR A 103 6.89 -4.40 6.15
CA THR A 103 7.41 -5.59 6.82
C THR A 103 6.45 -6.79 6.70
N ARG A 104 5.14 -6.53 6.79
CA ARG A 104 4.14 -7.60 6.93
C ARG A 104 3.69 -8.18 5.59
N TYR A 105 3.53 -7.35 4.55
CA TYR A 105 3.13 -7.84 3.24
C TYR A 105 4.25 -8.68 2.60
N GLU A 106 5.53 -8.35 2.83
CA GLU A 106 6.64 -9.19 2.39
C GLU A 106 6.60 -10.59 3.03
N GLY A 107 6.17 -10.66 4.29
CA GLY A 107 5.90 -11.92 4.97
C GLY A 107 4.82 -12.73 4.26
N LEU A 108 3.71 -12.08 3.85
CA LEU A 108 2.60 -12.74 3.16
C LEU A 108 2.92 -13.21 1.74
N LEU A 109 3.83 -12.55 1.05
CA LEU A 109 4.24 -12.98 -0.30
C LEU A 109 5.18 -14.19 -0.29
N LYS A 110 5.75 -14.54 0.87
CA LYS A 110 6.63 -15.70 1.05
C LYS A 110 5.90 -16.96 1.54
N VAL A 111 4.65 -16.81 1.98
CA VAL A 111 3.75 -17.89 2.44
C VAL A 111 2.95 -18.42 1.26
#